data_AF-A0A966NPI6-F1
#
_entry.id   AF-A0A966NPI6-F1
#
_cell.length_a   1.000
_cell.length_b   1.000
_cell.length_c   1.000
_cell.angle_alpha   90.00
_cell.angle_beta   90.00
_cell.angle_gamma   90.00
#
_symmetry.space_group_name_H-M   'P 1'
#
loop_
_entity.id
_entity.type
_entity.pdbx_description
1 polymer ?
#
loop_
_entity_poly.entity_id
_entity_poly.type
_entity_poly.pdbx_seq_one_letter_code
_entity_poly.pdbx_strand_id
1 'polypeptide(L)'
;TVTSASKAFNLAGLKCALIITGGGRLKDQINSMPISVAFRASLFGAVAATAALSQARPWLDEVIKALDHNRTLLKQLIETQIPAISYRVPDFGYLAWLDLSALGLGDNPADLILERGKVAINGGAMYGKQYPQFARLNFGTSPEIITEGIHRILRSLT
;
A
#
# COMPACT_ATOMS: atom_id res chain seq x y z
N THR A 1 -8.71 9.66 16.21
CA THR A 1 -7.98 8.85 15.21
C THR A 1 -8.65 7.52 15.00
N VAL A 2 -8.72 7.05 13.76
CA VAL A 2 -9.09 5.67 13.43
C VAL A 2 -7.83 4.95 12.94
N THR A 3 -7.49 3.81 13.52
CA THR A 3 -6.28 3.06 13.19
C THR A 3 -6.49 1.55 13.34
N SER A 4 -5.52 0.73 12.96
CA SER A 4 -5.58 -0.73 13.12
C SER A 4 -4.19 -1.36 12.98
N ALA A 5 -4.05 -2.60 13.46
CA ALA A 5 -2.90 -3.45 13.15
C ALA A 5 -2.92 -3.99 11.70
N SER A 6 -4.00 -3.75 10.94
CA SER A 6 -4.28 -4.45 9.68
C SER A 6 -3.20 -4.28 8.60
N LYS A 7 -2.64 -3.09 8.47
CA LYS A 7 -1.68 -2.76 7.39
C LYS A 7 -0.25 -3.06 7.78
N ALA A 8 0.14 -2.68 8.99
CA ALA A 8 1.50 -2.87 9.49
C ALA A 8 1.84 -4.35 9.69
N PHE A 9 0.87 -5.16 10.13
CA PHE A 9 1.07 -6.58 10.46
C PHE A 9 0.40 -7.54 9.48
N ASN A 10 -0.10 -7.05 8.34
CA ASN A 10 -0.79 -7.86 7.32
C ASN A 10 -2.01 -8.65 7.85
N LEU A 11 -2.82 -8.03 8.72
CA LEU A 11 -3.97 -8.66 9.40
C LEU A 11 -5.34 -8.20 8.85
N ALA A 12 -5.40 -7.60 7.67
CA ALA A 12 -6.63 -7.01 7.14
C ALA A 12 -7.80 -8.01 6.99
N GLY A 13 -7.49 -9.29 6.75
CA GLY A 13 -8.49 -10.36 6.70
C GLY A 13 -9.16 -10.65 8.04
N LEU A 14 -8.53 -10.30 9.16
CA LEU A 14 -9.02 -10.59 10.51
C LEU A 14 -9.99 -9.54 11.06
N LYS A 15 -10.22 -8.42 10.36
CA LYS A 15 -11.29 -7.44 10.66
C LYS A 15 -11.31 -6.91 12.10
N CYS A 16 -10.28 -6.17 12.50
CA CYS A 16 -10.26 -5.41 13.76
C CYS A 16 -9.63 -4.02 13.55
N ALA A 17 -10.28 -2.98 14.07
CA ALA A 17 -9.83 -1.60 14.03
C ALA A 17 -10.14 -0.91 15.36
N LEU A 18 -9.46 0.21 15.59
CA LEU A 18 -9.52 1.01 16.80
C LEU A 18 -10.01 2.42 16.46
N ILE A 19 -10.94 2.93 17.27
CA ILE A 19 -11.33 4.34 17.26
C ILE A 19 -10.83 4.94 18.58
N ILE A 20 -9.85 5.84 18.48
CA ILE A 20 -9.22 6.52 19.62
C ILE A 20 -9.71 7.97 19.62
N THR A 21 -10.32 8.40 20.73
CA THR A 21 -10.88 9.75 20.88
C THR A 21 -10.16 10.50 22.01
N GLY A 22 -10.14 11.83 21.93
CA GLY A 22 -9.70 12.67 23.04
C GLY A 22 -10.72 12.82 24.17
N GLY A 23 -11.87 12.11 24.13
CA GLY A 23 -12.96 12.25 25.10
C GLY A 23 -14.05 13.24 24.70
N GLY A 24 -14.82 13.68 25.71
CA GLY A 24 -15.90 14.66 25.59
C GLY A 24 -16.97 14.26 24.57
N ARG A 25 -17.52 15.27 23.87
CA ARG A 25 -18.60 15.12 22.89
C ARG A 25 -18.35 14.01 21.85
N LEU A 26 -17.11 13.82 21.41
CA LEU A 26 -16.79 12.80 20.40
C LEU A 26 -16.88 11.37 20.97
N LYS A 27 -16.50 11.17 22.24
CA LYS A 27 -16.68 9.88 22.92
C LYS A 27 -18.16 9.56 23.06
N ASP A 28 -18.97 10.54 23.42
CA ASP A 28 -20.42 10.36 23.56
C ASP A 28 -21.07 10.00 22.22
N GLN A 29 -20.65 10.66 21.13
CA GLN A 29 -21.11 10.34 19.78
C GLN A 29 -20.72 8.95 19.30
N ILE A 30 -19.56 8.44 19.70
CA ILE A 30 -19.15 7.07 19.35
C ILE A 30 -19.90 6.06 20.22
N ASN A 31 -20.10 6.35 21.50
CA ASN A 31 -20.86 5.51 22.41
C ASN A 31 -22.36 5.46 22.06
N SER A 32 -22.89 6.46 21.35
CA SER A 32 -24.27 6.44 20.86
C SER A 32 -24.46 5.65 19.56
N MET A 33 -23.38 5.13 18.95
CA MET A 33 -23.50 4.25 17.79
C MET A 33 -24.23 2.95 18.16
N PRO A 34 -24.93 2.31 17.20
CA PRO A 34 -25.57 1.03 17.44
C PRO A 34 -24.59 0.02 18.03
N ILE A 35 -25.04 -0.78 18.99
CA ILE A 35 -24.19 -1.74 19.70
C ILE A 35 -23.50 -2.74 18.74
N SER A 36 -24.14 -3.01 17.60
CA SER A 36 -23.59 -3.85 16.52
C SER A 36 -22.28 -3.31 15.94
N VAL A 37 -22.01 -2.01 16.00
CA VAL A 37 -20.75 -1.42 15.54
C VAL A 37 -19.57 -1.95 16.36
N ALA A 38 -19.72 -2.07 17.68
CA ALA A 38 -18.70 -2.64 18.56
C ALA A 38 -18.56 -4.16 18.39
N PHE A 39 -19.67 -4.87 18.14
CA PHE A 39 -19.69 -6.33 18.03
C PHE A 39 -19.32 -6.90 16.65
N ARG A 40 -19.08 -6.04 15.64
CA ARG A 40 -18.68 -6.48 14.30
C ARG A 40 -17.18 -6.74 14.16
N ALA A 41 -16.36 -6.38 15.16
CA ALA A 41 -14.97 -6.79 15.18
C ALA A 41 -14.86 -8.30 15.41
N SER A 42 -14.01 -8.98 14.64
CA SER A 42 -13.77 -10.41 14.83
C SER A 42 -13.07 -10.66 16.16
N LEU A 43 -13.45 -11.73 16.87
CA LEU A 43 -12.74 -12.21 18.06
C LEU A 43 -11.28 -12.53 17.72
N PHE A 44 -11.02 -13.21 16.59
CA PHE A 44 -9.66 -13.47 16.12
C PHE A 44 -8.91 -12.18 15.78
N GLY A 45 -9.62 -11.20 15.20
CA GLY A 45 -9.06 -9.89 14.92
C GLY A 45 -8.63 -9.14 16.17
N ALA A 46 -9.45 -9.17 17.22
CA ALA A 46 -9.12 -8.54 18.50
C ALA A 46 -7.88 -9.20 19.14
N VAL A 47 -7.84 -10.53 19.20
CA VAL A 47 -6.68 -11.28 19.75
C VAL A 47 -5.40 -10.97 18.95
N ALA A 48 -5.46 -11.05 17.62
CA ALA A 48 -4.32 -10.80 16.76
C ALA A 48 -3.84 -9.34 16.82
N ALA A 49 -4.76 -8.37 16.86
CA ALA A 49 -4.42 -6.96 17.00
C ALA A 49 -3.76 -6.66 18.35
N THR A 50 -4.25 -7.26 19.44
CA THR A 50 -3.63 -7.14 20.76
C THR A 50 -2.21 -7.70 20.77
N ALA A 51 -1.98 -8.91 20.25
CA ALA A 51 -0.65 -9.50 20.16
C ALA A 51 0.29 -8.63 19.30
N ALA A 52 -0.17 -8.18 18.13
CA ALA A 52 0.60 -7.34 17.23
C ALA A 52 1.05 -6.02 17.89
N LEU A 53 0.12 -5.31 18.54
CA LEU A 53 0.38 -3.99 19.12
C LEU A 53 1.15 -4.04 20.45
N SER A 54 1.08 -5.15 21.19
CA SER A 54 1.75 -5.28 22.50
C SER A 54 3.11 -5.99 22.44
N GLN A 55 3.31 -6.91 21.50
CA GLN A 55 4.46 -7.83 21.51
C GLN A 55 5.29 -7.81 20.23
N ALA A 56 4.70 -7.49 19.08
CA ALA A 56 5.36 -7.66 17.78
C ALA A 56 6.14 -6.44 17.27
N ARG A 57 6.47 -5.48 18.15
CA ARG A 57 7.21 -4.27 17.76
C ARG A 57 8.58 -4.57 17.14
N PRO A 58 9.42 -5.49 17.68
CA PRO A 58 10.71 -5.80 17.05
C PRO A 58 10.59 -6.31 15.62
N TRP A 59 9.56 -7.11 15.32
CA TRP A 59 9.29 -7.56 13.96
C TRP A 59 8.91 -6.38 13.04
N LEU A 60 8.09 -5.46 13.54
CA LEU A 60 7.70 -4.27 12.77
C LEU A 60 8.89 -3.36 12.46
N ASP A 61 9.83 -3.21 13.41
CA ASP A 61 11.04 -2.43 13.20
C ASP A 61 11.90 -3.00 12.05
N GLU A 62 12.02 -4.33 11.93
CA GLU A 62 12.69 -4.98 10.80
C GLU A 62 11.92 -4.83 9.48
N VAL A 63 10.58 -4.91 9.52
CA VAL A 63 9.74 -4.66 8.34
C VAL A 63 9.94 -3.24 7.82
N ILE A 64 10.01 -2.25 8.71
CA ILE A 64 10.24 -0.85 8.31
C ILE A 64 11.60 -0.70 7.62
N LYS A 65 12.67 -1.34 8.12
CA LYS A 65 13.98 -1.35 7.45
C LYS A 65 13.91 -2.00 6.07
N ALA A 66 13.21 -3.13 5.93
CA ALA A 66 13.03 -3.79 4.65
C ALA A 66 12.26 -2.91 3.66
N LEU A 67 11.20 -2.23 4.10
CA LEU A 67 10.43 -1.30 3.26
C LEU A 67 11.25 -0.07 2.84
N ASP A 68 12.11 0.44 3.71
CA ASP A 68 13.03 1.54 3.41
C ASP A 68 14.08 1.15 2.35
N HIS A 69 14.62 -0.06 2.46
CA HIS A 69 15.47 -0.64 1.43
C HIS A 69 14.70 -0.77 0.10
N ASN A 70 13.50 -1.34 0.13
CA ASN A 70 12.69 -1.57 -1.07
C ASN A 70 12.29 -0.29 -1.81
N ARG A 71 11.89 0.76 -1.09
CA ARG A 71 11.54 2.05 -1.74
C ARG A 71 12.74 2.70 -2.43
N THR A 72 13.95 2.47 -1.89
CA THR A 72 15.22 2.94 -2.46
C THR A 72 15.64 2.09 -3.66
N LEU A 73 15.57 0.76 -3.55
CA LEU A 73 15.80 -0.17 -4.66
C LEU A 73 14.89 0.15 -5.85
N LEU A 74 13.59 0.35 -5.59
CA LEU A 74 12.62 0.71 -6.62
C LEU A 74 13.02 1.99 -7.36
N LYS A 75 13.48 3.02 -6.63
CA LYS A 75 13.99 4.27 -7.23
C LYS A 75 15.17 4.00 -8.15
N GLN A 76 16.16 3.25 -7.67
CA GLN A 76 17.35 2.91 -8.45
C GLN A 76 17.00 2.15 -9.73
N LEU A 77 16.12 1.15 -9.65
CA LEU A 77 15.68 0.37 -10.80
C LEU A 77 14.94 1.25 -11.83
N ILE A 78 14.06 2.15 -11.38
CA ILE A 78 13.34 3.05 -12.28
C ILE A 78 14.32 4.01 -12.97
N GLU A 79 15.21 4.67 -12.22
CA GLU A 79 16.16 5.64 -12.79
C GLU A 79 17.15 5.02 -13.77
N THR A 80 17.56 3.76 -13.52
CA THR A 80 18.55 3.08 -14.36
C THR A 80 17.93 2.38 -15.57
N GLN A 81 16.69 1.89 -15.46
CA GLN A 81 16.09 1.04 -16.50
C GLN A 81 14.92 1.68 -17.24
N ILE A 82 14.12 2.53 -16.58
CA ILE A 82 12.92 3.15 -17.16
C ILE A 82 12.83 4.62 -16.73
N PRO A 83 13.81 5.48 -17.07
CA PRO A 83 13.89 6.86 -16.57
C PRO A 83 12.72 7.76 -16.99
N ALA A 84 11.91 7.32 -17.96
CA ALA A 84 10.66 7.98 -18.33
C ALA A 84 9.55 7.84 -17.27
N ILE A 85 9.66 6.91 -16.32
CA ILE A 85 8.75 6.82 -15.18
C ILE A 85 9.21 7.79 -14.10
N SER A 86 8.37 8.74 -13.73
CA SER A 86 8.66 9.62 -12.60
C SER A 86 8.16 9.00 -11.29
N TYR A 87 9.05 8.94 -10.30
CA TYR A 87 8.78 8.33 -9.00
C TYR A 87 9.38 9.18 -7.87
N ARG A 88 8.50 9.71 -7.00
CA ARG A 88 8.88 10.28 -5.71
C ARG A 88 8.85 9.19 -4.65
N VAL A 89 9.98 8.97 -3.97
CA VAL A 89 10.05 8.06 -2.82
C VAL A 89 9.05 8.53 -1.76
N PRO A 90 8.10 7.69 -1.33
CA PRO A 90 7.10 8.06 -0.35
C PRO A 90 7.71 8.13 1.06
N ASP A 91 7.21 9.04 1.88
CA ASP A 91 7.72 9.23 3.25
C ASP A 91 7.30 8.08 4.18
N PHE A 92 6.19 7.40 3.87
CA PHE A 92 5.62 6.31 4.67
C PHE A 92 4.84 5.31 3.80
N GLY A 93 4.58 4.13 4.38
CA GLY A 93 3.83 3.05 3.75
C GLY A 93 4.66 2.21 2.79
N TYR A 94 3.97 1.39 1.99
CA TYR A 94 4.59 0.42 1.08
C TYR A 94 4.01 0.49 -0.35
N LEU A 95 3.48 1.65 -0.72
CA LEU A 95 2.84 1.90 -2.00
C LEU A 95 3.54 3.05 -2.72
N ALA A 96 4.08 2.77 -3.90
CA ALA A 96 4.66 3.76 -4.80
C ALA A 96 3.58 4.36 -5.70
N TRP A 97 3.67 5.65 -5.96
CA TRP A 97 2.84 6.36 -6.92
C TRP A 97 3.71 6.75 -8.11
N LEU A 98 3.45 6.12 -9.25
CA LEU A 98 4.26 6.21 -10.46
C LEU A 98 3.52 7.05 -11.48
N ASP A 99 4.20 8.05 -12.02
CA ASP A 99 3.74 8.81 -13.19
C ASP A 99 4.33 8.16 -14.45
N LEU A 100 3.45 7.66 -15.31
CA LEU A 100 3.79 6.97 -16.55
C LEU A 100 3.51 7.84 -17.79
N SER A 101 3.18 9.12 -17.61
CA SER A 101 2.73 10.00 -18.70
C SER A 101 3.77 10.16 -19.82
N ALA A 102 5.05 10.22 -19.49
CA ALA A 102 6.12 10.34 -20.48
C ALA A 102 6.29 9.08 -21.35
N LEU A 103 5.67 7.95 -20.99
CA LEU A 103 5.68 6.72 -21.80
C LEU A 103 4.65 6.73 -22.93
N GLY A 104 3.69 7.67 -22.96
CA GLY A 104 2.72 7.78 -24.05
C GLY A 104 1.79 6.57 -24.22
N LEU A 105 1.48 5.85 -23.13
CA LEU A 105 0.71 4.60 -23.15
C LEU A 105 -0.82 4.78 -23.16
N GLY A 106 -1.31 6.03 -23.26
CA GLY A 106 -2.74 6.36 -23.21
C GLY A 106 -3.31 6.36 -21.79
N ASP A 107 -4.64 6.29 -21.69
CA ASP A 107 -5.39 6.57 -20.45
C ASP A 107 -5.45 5.41 -19.45
N ASN A 108 -4.88 4.25 -19.78
CA ASN A 108 -4.80 3.11 -18.84
C ASN A 108 -3.51 2.27 -19.02
N PRO A 109 -2.35 2.80 -18.61
CA PRO A 109 -1.07 2.08 -18.71
C PRO A 109 -1.04 0.79 -17.88
N ALA A 110 -1.83 0.70 -16.81
CA ALA A 110 -1.88 -0.47 -15.94
C ALA A 110 -2.41 -1.71 -16.66
N ASP A 111 -3.40 -1.57 -17.55
CA ASP A 111 -3.94 -2.68 -18.33
C ASP A 111 -2.90 -3.22 -19.32
N LEU A 112 -2.16 -2.33 -20.01
CA LEU A 112 -1.10 -2.73 -20.93
C LEU A 112 0.03 -3.47 -20.20
N ILE A 113 0.46 -2.94 -19.05
CA ILE A 113 1.47 -3.56 -18.19
C ILE A 113 1.01 -4.93 -17.69
N LEU A 114 -0.28 -5.08 -17.34
CA LEU A 114 -0.85 -6.36 -16.97
C LEU A 114 -0.88 -7.34 -18.16
N GLU A 115 -1.35 -6.89 -19.32
CA GLU A 115 -1.52 -7.72 -20.51
C GLU A 115 -0.18 -8.24 -21.03
N ARG A 116 0.80 -7.34 -21.23
CA ARG A 116 2.09 -7.66 -21.84
C ARG A 116 3.14 -8.07 -20.81
N GLY A 117 3.24 -7.32 -19.71
CA GLY A 117 4.23 -7.55 -18.66
C GLY A 117 3.80 -8.61 -17.63
N LYS A 118 2.52 -8.98 -17.56
CA LYS A 118 1.98 -9.89 -16.52
C LYS A 118 2.27 -9.37 -15.10
N VAL A 119 2.23 -8.05 -14.92
CA VAL A 119 2.38 -7.39 -13.62
C VAL A 119 1.09 -6.65 -13.29
N ALA A 120 0.41 -7.07 -12.22
CA ALA A 120 -0.78 -6.40 -11.75
C ALA A 120 -0.39 -5.18 -10.89
N ILE A 121 -0.73 -3.98 -11.38
CA ILE A 121 -0.63 -2.73 -10.64
C ILE A 121 -1.98 -2.01 -10.66
N ASN A 122 -2.22 -1.15 -9.68
CA ASN A 122 -3.49 -0.44 -9.61
C ASN A 122 -3.43 0.82 -10.48
N GLY A 123 -4.22 0.87 -11.56
CA GLY A 123 -4.32 2.05 -12.42
C GLY A 123 -4.81 3.30 -11.68
N GLY A 124 -4.26 4.45 -12.07
CA GLY A 124 -4.45 5.73 -11.40
C GLY A 124 -5.87 6.28 -11.54
N ALA A 125 -6.57 5.92 -12.62
CA ALA A 125 -7.97 6.26 -12.86
C ALA A 125 -8.91 5.85 -11.70
N MET A 126 -8.56 4.79 -10.94
CA MET A 126 -9.30 4.37 -9.75
C MET A 126 -9.23 5.39 -8.59
N TYR A 127 -8.26 6.31 -8.61
CA TYR A 127 -8.03 7.32 -7.57
C TYR A 127 -8.45 8.73 -8.00
N GLY A 128 -8.87 8.92 -9.26
CA GLY A 128 -9.35 10.20 -9.77
C GLY A 128 -9.15 10.34 -11.27
N LYS A 129 -10.06 11.09 -11.92
CA LYS A 129 -10.03 11.33 -13.38
C LYS A 129 -8.79 12.10 -13.84
N GLN A 130 -8.10 12.79 -12.93
CA GLN A 130 -6.86 13.52 -13.19
C GLN A 130 -5.60 12.64 -13.21
N TYR A 131 -5.72 11.34 -12.92
CA TYR A 131 -4.58 10.42 -12.85
C TYR A 131 -4.66 9.23 -13.82
N PRO A 132 -5.17 9.37 -15.07
CA PRO A 132 -5.35 8.21 -15.96
C PRO A 132 -4.02 7.54 -16.31
N GLN A 133 -2.95 8.34 -16.40
CA GLN A 133 -1.59 7.89 -16.75
C GLN A 133 -0.74 7.49 -15.53
N PHE A 134 -1.31 7.45 -14.32
CA PHE A 134 -0.57 7.05 -13.12
C PHE A 134 -0.83 5.58 -12.79
N ALA A 135 0.04 5.00 -11.96
CA ALA A 135 -0.19 3.70 -11.37
C ALA A 135 0.32 3.62 -9.93
N ARG A 136 -0.33 2.79 -9.12
CA ARG A 136 0.09 2.47 -7.75
C ARG A 136 0.68 1.07 -7.69
N LEU A 137 1.97 0.99 -7.33
CA LEU A 137 2.73 -0.24 -7.20
C LEU A 137 2.95 -0.59 -5.72
N ASN A 138 2.82 -1.85 -5.34
CA ASN A 138 3.09 -2.32 -3.97
C ASN A 138 4.53 -2.86 -3.88
N PHE A 139 5.36 -2.23 -3.04
CA PHE A 139 6.75 -2.67 -2.79
C PHE A 139 6.92 -3.35 -1.41
N GLY A 140 5.82 -3.71 -0.74
CA GLY A 140 5.82 -4.55 0.46
C GLY A 140 6.01 -6.03 0.14
N THR A 141 7.11 -6.36 -0.54
CA THR A 141 7.46 -7.71 -1.00
C THR A 141 8.99 -7.89 -1.00
N SER A 142 9.53 -8.98 -1.55
CA SER A 142 10.97 -9.20 -1.58
C SER A 142 11.68 -8.37 -2.68
N PRO A 143 12.96 -8.03 -2.51
CA PRO A 143 13.76 -7.34 -3.54
C PRO A 143 13.75 -8.05 -4.90
N GLU A 144 13.71 -9.38 -4.92
CA GLU A 144 13.69 -10.19 -6.14
C GLU A 144 12.37 -9.99 -6.91
N ILE A 145 11.24 -9.94 -6.21
CA ILE A 145 9.93 -9.69 -6.81
C ILE A 145 9.83 -8.25 -7.34
N ILE A 146 10.39 -7.27 -6.62
CA ILE A 146 10.45 -5.87 -7.09
C ILE A 146 11.26 -5.79 -8.38
N THR A 147 12.46 -6.38 -8.39
CA THR A 147 13.37 -6.37 -9.53
C THR A 147 12.74 -7.02 -10.76
N GLU A 148 12.18 -8.23 -10.60
CA GLU A 148 11.48 -8.91 -11.70
C GLU A 148 10.24 -8.14 -12.16
N GLY A 149 9.50 -7.51 -11.25
CA GLY A 149 8.37 -6.64 -11.57
C GLY A 149 8.77 -5.49 -12.49
N ILE A 150 9.87 -4.80 -12.18
CA ILE A 150 10.40 -3.72 -13.03
C ILE A 150 10.90 -4.25 -14.38
N HIS A 151 11.61 -5.39 -14.41
CA HIS A 151 12.04 -6.00 -15.67
C HIS A 151 10.86 -6.34 -16.59
N ARG A 152 9.78 -6.87 -16.02
CA ARG A 152 8.55 -7.17 -16.76
C ARG A 152 7.82 -5.92 -17.23
N ILE A 153 7.79 -4.86 -16.42
CA ILE A 153 7.26 -3.56 -16.85
C ILE A 153 8.08 -3.05 -18.03
N LEU A 154 9.41 -3.05 -17.96
CA LEU A 154 10.27 -2.64 -19.08
C LEU A 154 9.96 -3.43 -20.36
N ARG A 155 9.88 -4.76 -20.28
CA ARG A 155 9.53 -5.62 -21.43
C ARG A 155 8.13 -5.37 -21.99
N SER A 156 7.21 -4.80 -21.22
CA SER A 156 5.87 -4.47 -21.71
C SER A 156 5.84 -3.23 -22.62
N LEU A 157 6.90 -2.41 -22.57
CA LEU A 157 7.01 -1.14 -23.31
C LEU A 157 7.59 -1.31 -24.73
N THR A 158 8.16 -2.48 -25.01
CA THR A 158 8.65 -2.88 -26.34
C THR A 158 7.56 -3.63 -27.10
#